data_AF-A0A1W0CS50-F1
#
_entry.id   AF-A0A1W0CS50-F1
#
_cell.length_a   1.000
_cell.length_b   1.000
_cell.length_c   1.000
_cell.angle_alpha   90.00
_cell.angle_beta   90.00
_cell.angle_gamma   90.00
#
_symmetry.space_group_name_H-M   'P 1'
#
loop_
_entity.id
_entity.type
_entity.pdbx_description
1 polymer ?
#
loop_
_entity_poly.entity_id
_entity_poly.type
_entity_poly.pdbx_seq_one_letter_code
_entity_poly.pdbx_strand_id
1 'polypeptide(L)'
;MDIAKNLKAALSTINGTLAQLKDELAETNAQVRGIESKISELRKMPISLDDWGKYFKAAIEKKAESHLPYVHEELMQSNPHRDHIARNQQPWAHFEENRADQLFNMGLFPEQGSPLSAMCFFFPDMIYERVMARLTERIGTKWGNDDLPLVEERRKLVVEMQQQLDALKEKRAELEAQINDISGALSS
;
A
#
# COMPACT_ATOMS: atom_id res chain seq x y z
N MET A 1 -42.66 -47.43 -26.11
CA MET A 1 -41.31 -47.81 -25.62
C MET A 1 -40.26 -46.72 -25.85
N ASP A 2 -40.42 -45.80 -26.81
CA ASP A 2 -39.45 -44.73 -27.06
C ASP A 2 -39.36 -43.64 -25.99
N ILE A 3 -40.47 -43.25 -25.37
CA ILE A 3 -40.50 -42.14 -24.39
C ILE A 3 -39.58 -42.42 -23.19
N ALA A 4 -39.67 -43.63 -22.60
CA ALA A 4 -38.84 -44.01 -21.46
C ALA A 4 -37.34 -44.10 -21.81
N LYS A 5 -37.02 -44.53 -23.04
CA LYS A 5 -35.64 -44.61 -23.53
C LYS A 5 -35.05 -43.21 -23.75
N ASN A 6 -35.85 -42.30 -24.32
CA ASN A 6 -35.46 -40.90 -24.52
C ASN A 6 -35.29 -40.16 -23.19
N LEU A 7 -36.17 -40.41 -22.22
CA LEU A 7 -36.06 -39.82 -20.87
C LEU A 7 -34.77 -40.27 -20.17
N LYS A 8 -34.42 -41.56 -20.27
CA LYS A 8 -33.19 -42.11 -19.70
C LYS A 8 -31.93 -41.52 -20.34
N ALA A 9 -31.94 -41.32 -21.66
CA ALA A 9 -30.83 -40.68 -22.38
C ALA A 9 -30.66 -39.20 -21.97
N ALA A 10 -31.77 -38.47 -21.83
CA ALA A 10 -31.74 -37.07 -21.36
C ALA A 10 -31.19 -36.97 -19.94
N LEU A 11 -31.65 -37.79 -19.00
CA LEU A 11 -31.12 -37.85 -17.63
C LEU A 11 -29.63 -38.19 -17.59
N SER A 12 -29.19 -39.14 -18.41
CA SER A 12 -27.77 -39.48 -18.51
C SER A 12 -26.93 -38.30 -19.00
N THR A 13 -27.46 -37.51 -19.93
CA THR A 13 -26.78 -36.32 -20.47
C THR A 13 -26.68 -35.24 -19.40
N ILE A 14 -27.79 -34.94 -18.70
CA ILE A 14 -27.84 -33.94 -17.63
C ILE A 14 -26.87 -34.29 -16.50
N ASN A 15 -26.85 -35.56 -16.07
CA ASN A 15 -25.91 -36.03 -15.06
C ASN A 15 -24.45 -35.91 -15.52
N GLY A 16 -24.17 -36.15 -16.80
CA GLY A 16 -22.84 -35.95 -17.39
C GLY A 16 -22.41 -34.47 -17.36
N THR A 17 -23.30 -33.55 -17.78
CA THR A 17 -23.05 -32.11 -17.71
C THR A 17 -22.83 -31.64 -16.27
N LEU A 18 -23.64 -32.12 -15.32
CA LEU A 18 -23.50 -31.78 -13.91
C LEU A 18 -22.15 -32.24 -13.33
N ALA A 19 -21.68 -33.43 -13.72
CA ALA A 19 -20.35 -33.91 -13.32
C ALA A 19 -19.24 -33.01 -13.88
N GLN A 20 -19.31 -32.65 -15.17
CA GLN A 20 -18.35 -31.74 -15.80
C GLN A 20 -18.29 -30.37 -15.12
N LEU A 21 -19.45 -29.77 -14.81
CA LEU A 21 -19.50 -28.49 -14.12
C LEU A 21 -18.89 -28.56 -12.71
N LYS A 22 -19.12 -29.66 -11.99
CA LYS A 22 -18.51 -29.88 -10.67
C LYS A 22 -16.99 -30.04 -10.75
N ASP A 23 -16.50 -30.74 -11.77
CA ASP A 23 -15.06 -30.88 -12.02
C ASP A 23 -14.43 -29.51 -12.36
N GLU A 24 -15.08 -28.73 -13.23
CA GLU A 24 -14.63 -27.38 -13.60
C GLU A 24 -14.66 -26.42 -12.39
N LEU A 25 -15.67 -26.54 -11.53
CA LEU A 25 -15.74 -25.78 -10.27
C LEU A 25 -14.60 -26.17 -9.32
N ALA A 26 -14.29 -27.46 -9.21
CA ALA A 26 -13.18 -27.94 -8.39
C ALA A 26 -11.82 -27.43 -8.90
N GLU A 27 -11.61 -27.45 -10.22
CA GLU A 27 -10.42 -26.89 -10.85
C GLU A 27 -10.31 -25.38 -10.62
N THR A 28 -11.39 -24.64 -10.86
CA THR A 28 -11.45 -23.19 -10.63
C THR A 28 -11.11 -22.85 -9.18
N ASN A 29 -11.64 -23.60 -8.22
CA ASN A 29 -11.31 -23.45 -6.79
C ASN A 29 -9.84 -23.77 -6.47
N ALA A 30 -9.22 -24.71 -7.18
CA ALA A 30 -7.79 -24.97 -7.04
C ALA A 30 -6.95 -23.80 -7.59
N GLN A 31 -7.32 -23.25 -8.75
CA GLN A 31 -6.67 -22.09 -9.36
C GLN A 31 -6.77 -20.84 -8.47
N VAL A 32 -7.95 -20.55 -7.92
CA VAL A 32 -8.19 -19.47 -6.96
C VAL A 32 -7.23 -19.58 -5.77
N ARG A 33 -7.18 -20.74 -5.11
CA ARG A 33 -6.28 -20.98 -3.97
C ARG A 33 -4.80 -20.84 -4.36
N GLY A 34 -4.43 -21.31 -5.55
CA GLY A 34 -3.07 -21.19 -6.06
C GLY A 34 -2.64 -19.75 -6.25
N ILE A 35 -3.49 -18.91 -6.83
CA ILE A 35 -3.22 -17.48 -7.02
C ILE A 35 -3.18 -16.74 -5.68
N GLU A 36 -4.13 -17.01 -4.78
CA GLU A 36 -4.13 -16.43 -3.43
C GLU A 36 -2.85 -16.76 -2.65
N SER A 37 -2.33 -17.99 -2.79
CA SER A 37 -1.03 -18.37 -2.21
C SER A 37 0.13 -17.55 -2.79
N LYS A 38 0.21 -17.44 -4.12
CA LYS A 38 1.28 -16.67 -4.79
C LYS A 38 1.25 -15.18 -4.42
N ILE A 39 0.08 -14.57 -4.35
CA ILE A 39 -0.08 -13.19 -3.88
C ILE A 39 0.41 -13.07 -2.42
N SER A 40 0.04 -14.03 -1.57
CA SER A 40 0.47 -14.07 -0.16
C SER A 40 1.99 -14.20 -0.03
N GLU A 41 2.62 -15.06 -0.84
CA GLU A 41 4.07 -15.25 -0.90
C GLU A 41 4.78 -13.95 -1.31
N LEU A 42 4.37 -13.32 -2.41
CA LEU A 42 4.94 -12.05 -2.88
C LEU A 42 4.88 -10.95 -1.81
N ARG A 43 3.76 -10.87 -1.07
CA ARG A 43 3.57 -9.88 0.01
C ARG A 43 4.41 -10.16 1.25
N LYS A 44 4.79 -11.40 1.49
CA LYS A 44 5.62 -11.82 2.64
C LYS A 44 7.12 -11.78 2.36
N MET A 45 7.51 -11.70 1.09
CA MET A 45 8.93 -11.62 0.71
C MET A 45 9.59 -10.40 1.37
N PRO A 46 10.80 -10.55 1.95
CA PRO A 46 11.56 -9.42 2.48
C PRO A 46 11.99 -8.47 1.36
N ILE A 47 12.35 -7.24 1.73
CA ILE A 47 12.75 -6.19 0.79
C ILE A 47 14.27 -5.96 0.82
N SER A 48 14.84 -5.52 -0.29
CA SER A 48 16.23 -5.10 -0.36
C SER A 48 16.46 -3.81 0.45
N LEU A 49 17.73 -3.49 0.72
CA LEU A 49 18.09 -2.24 1.40
C LEU A 49 17.69 -1.02 0.56
N ASP A 50 17.78 -1.12 -0.78
CA ASP A 50 17.35 -0.06 -1.70
C ASP A 50 15.85 0.23 -1.59
N ASP A 51 15.02 -0.82 -1.62
CA ASP A 51 13.58 -0.66 -1.44
C ASP A 51 13.22 -0.13 -0.06
N TRP A 52 13.90 -0.60 1.00
CA TRP A 52 13.75 -0.01 2.33
C TRP A 52 14.10 1.48 2.33
N GLY A 53 15.15 1.89 1.62
CA GLY A 53 15.53 3.29 1.45
C GLY A 53 14.40 4.14 0.87
N LYS A 54 13.64 3.62 -0.10
CA LYS A 54 12.47 4.34 -0.65
C LYS A 54 11.40 4.58 0.42
N TYR A 55 11.10 3.58 1.25
CA TYR A 55 10.18 3.73 2.38
C TYR A 55 10.71 4.71 3.43
N PHE A 56 12.00 4.66 3.72
CA PHE A 56 12.64 5.58 4.65
C PHE A 56 12.55 7.02 4.15
N LYS A 57 12.79 7.27 2.87
CA LYS A 57 12.62 8.59 2.25
C LYS A 57 11.19 9.11 2.38
N ALA A 58 10.19 8.29 2.05
CA ALA A 58 8.79 8.65 2.23
C ALA A 58 8.43 8.94 3.70
N ALA A 59 9.04 8.22 4.65
CA ALA A 59 8.85 8.47 6.07
C ALA A 59 9.46 9.81 6.54
N ILE A 60 10.60 10.22 5.97
CA ILE A 60 11.20 11.54 6.18
C ILE A 60 10.24 12.63 5.70
N GLU A 61 9.72 12.49 4.48
CA GLU A 61 8.77 13.46 3.89
C GLU A 61 7.51 13.59 4.76
N LYS A 62 6.91 12.47 5.18
CA LYS A 62 5.76 12.50 6.09
C LYS A 62 6.06 13.17 7.43
N LYS A 63 7.30 13.04 7.94
CA LYS A 63 7.73 13.73 9.16
C LYS A 63 7.99 15.21 8.93
N ALA A 64 8.54 15.58 7.78
CA ALA A 64 8.68 16.97 7.36
C ALA A 64 7.31 17.67 7.28
N GLU A 65 6.32 17.03 6.66
CA GLU A 65 4.95 17.56 6.56
C GLU A 65 4.33 17.86 7.93
N SER A 66 4.59 17.01 8.93
CA SER A 66 4.10 17.25 10.29
C SER A 66 4.69 18.50 10.96
N HIS A 67 5.78 19.04 10.42
CA HIS A 67 6.42 20.26 10.91
C HIS A 67 5.84 21.54 10.29
N LEU A 68 5.26 21.44 9.10
CA LEU A 68 4.77 22.59 8.33
C LEU A 68 3.75 23.46 9.08
N PRO A 69 2.81 22.91 9.89
CA PRO A 69 1.89 23.73 10.66
C PRO A 69 2.58 24.71 11.63
N TYR A 70 3.71 24.33 12.24
CA TYR A 70 4.45 25.21 13.15
C TYR A 70 5.10 26.38 12.40
N VAL A 71 5.70 26.07 11.24
CA VAL A 71 6.24 27.09 10.35
C VAL A 71 5.14 28.03 9.88
N HIS A 72 3.97 27.48 9.51
CA HIS A 72 2.83 28.27 9.09
C HIS A 72 2.27 29.15 10.23
N GLU A 73 2.15 28.63 11.45
CA GLU A 73 1.69 29.40 12.62
C GLU A 73 2.62 30.60 12.87
N GLU A 74 3.93 30.37 12.94
CA GLU A 74 4.92 31.44 13.16
C GLU A 74 4.92 32.49 12.04
N LEU A 75 4.89 32.05 10.77
CA LEU A 75 5.04 32.96 9.65
C LEU A 75 3.76 33.71 9.29
N MET A 76 2.59 33.11 9.50
CA MET A 76 1.33 33.58 8.92
C MET A 76 0.21 33.84 9.94
N GLN A 77 0.32 33.38 11.19
CA GLN A 77 -0.80 33.44 12.16
C GLN A 77 -0.45 34.24 13.42
N SER A 78 -1.04 35.44 13.54
CA SER A 78 -0.95 36.25 14.75
C SER A 78 -1.85 35.68 15.84
N ASN A 79 -1.36 35.67 17.09
CA ASN A 79 -2.12 35.25 18.27
C ASN A 79 -2.05 36.32 19.37
N PRO A 80 -3.12 37.13 19.52
CA PRO A 80 -3.17 38.19 20.53
C PRO A 80 -3.04 37.72 21.98
N HIS A 81 -3.41 36.46 22.26
CA HIS A 81 -3.36 35.89 23.61
C HIS A 81 -1.94 35.48 24.02
N ARG A 82 -1.03 35.35 23.06
CA ARG A 82 0.38 35.00 23.26
C ARG A 82 1.33 36.16 22.96
N ASP A 83 0.79 37.36 22.74
CA ASP A 83 1.55 38.52 22.25
C ASP A 83 2.39 38.17 21.00
N HIS A 84 1.82 37.34 20.13
CA HIS A 84 2.49 36.87 18.91
C HIS A 84 1.92 37.61 17.70
N ILE A 85 2.77 38.32 16.97
CA ILE A 85 2.46 38.86 15.65
C ILE A 85 3.21 38.02 14.62
N ALA A 86 2.46 37.45 13.67
CA ALA A 86 3.00 36.68 12.55
C ALA A 86 4.10 37.44 11.82
N ARG A 87 5.14 36.72 11.39
CA ARG A 87 6.30 37.35 10.72
C ARG A 87 5.90 38.15 9.49
N ASN A 88 4.94 37.67 8.70
CA ASN A 88 4.48 38.38 7.51
C ASN A 88 3.70 39.68 7.81
N GLN A 89 3.37 39.96 9.07
CA GLN A 89 2.67 41.16 9.53
C GLN A 89 3.57 42.11 10.33
N GLN A 90 4.81 41.71 10.63
CA GLN A 90 5.74 42.55 11.38
C GLN A 90 6.26 43.71 10.50
N PRO A 91 6.41 44.92 11.05
CA PRO A 91 6.96 46.05 10.30
C PRO A 91 8.43 45.82 9.97
N TRP A 92 8.91 46.37 8.86
CA TRP A 92 10.31 46.25 8.43
C TRP A 92 11.33 46.56 9.53
N ALA A 93 11.11 47.64 10.30
CA ALA A 93 11.99 48.04 11.41
C ALA A 93 12.20 46.93 12.45
N HIS A 94 11.21 46.03 12.64
CA HIS A 94 11.33 44.89 13.55
C HIS A 94 12.49 43.95 13.16
N PHE A 95 12.82 43.85 11.87
CA PHE A 95 13.91 43.02 11.36
C PHE A 95 15.25 43.74 11.34
N GLU A 96 15.27 45.07 11.40
CA GLU A 96 16.48 45.89 11.50
C GLU A 96 16.96 46.01 12.95
N GLU A 97 16.02 46.02 13.90
CA GLU A 97 16.31 46.21 15.34
C GLU A 97 16.72 44.92 16.07
N ASN A 98 16.50 43.73 15.49
CA ASN A 98 16.61 42.46 16.20
C ASN A 98 17.80 41.57 15.84
N ARG A 99 18.28 40.90 16.90
CA ARG A 99 19.39 39.92 16.92
C ARG A 99 19.01 38.68 16.13
N ALA A 100 19.97 38.07 15.44
CA ALA A 100 19.80 36.88 14.60
C ALA A 100 18.93 35.78 15.24
N ASP A 101 19.01 35.63 16.57
CA ASP A 101 18.23 34.67 17.36
C ASP A 101 16.70 34.79 17.19
N GLN A 102 16.18 35.97 16.82
CA GLN A 102 14.75 36.15 16.60
C GLN A 102 14.26 35.64 15.24
N LEU A 103 15.12 35.59 14.22
CA LEU A 103 14.78 34.94 12.94
C LEU A 103 14.79 33.42 13.06
N PHE A 104 15.60 32.88 13.97
CA PHE A 104 15.70 31.45 14.27
C PHE A 104 14.85 31.03 15.48
N ASN A 105 13.90 31.85 15.92
CA ASN A 105 13.10 31.59 17.11
C ASN A 105 12.34 30.25 17.04
N MET A 106 12.01 29.73 18.22
CA MET A 106 11.46 28.42 18.55
C MET A 106 10.17 28.06 17.80
N GLY A 107 9.50 28.95 17.07
CA GLY A 107 8.40 28.55 16.18
C GLY A 107 8.88 27.66 15.02
N LEU A 108 10.10 27.89 14.52
CA LEU A 108 10.76 27.02 13.53
C LEU A 108 11.39 25.78 14.17
N PHE A 109 11.75 25.88 15.45
CA PHE A 109 12.38 24.82 16.26
C PHE A 109 11.66 24.67 17.61
N PRO A 110 10.42 24.16 17.61
CA PRO A 110 9.58 24.12 18.81
C PRO A 110 10.21 23.23 19.87
N GLU A 111 10.28 23.75 21.09
CA GLU A 111 10.77 23.06 22.28
C GLU A 111 9.97 21.77 22.58
N GLN A 112 8.71 21.73 22.12
CA GLN A 112 7.76 20.63 22.25
C GLN A 112 7.57 19.83 20.94
N GLY A 113 8.19 20.24 19.83
CA GLY A 113 8.16 19.44 18.59
C GLY A 113 9.23 18.36 18.64
N SER A 114 9.00 17.25 17.94
CA SER A 114 10.05 16.23 17.81
C SER A 114 11.23 16.86 17.09
N PRO A 115 12.46 16.89 17.66
CA PRO A 115 13.64 17.39 16.96
C PRO A 115 13.80 16.74 15.58
N LEU A 116 13.31 15.50 15.44
CA LEU A 116 13.29 14.77 14.19
C LEU A 116 12.36 15.37 13.13
N SER A 117 11.17 15.88 13.45
CA SER A 117 10.28 16.49 12.43
C SER A 117 10.88 17.76 11.85
N ALA A 118 11.46 18.61 12.71
CA ALA A 118 12.20 19.80 12.29
C ALA A 118 13.41 19.42 11.41
N MET A 119 14.20 18.43 11.84
CA MET A 119 15.33 17.95 11.04
C MET A 119 14.87 17.37 9.69
N CYS A 120 13.80 16.57 9.66
CA CYS A 120 13.21 16.06 8.42
C CYS A 120 12.70 17.17 7.51
N PHE A 121 12.18 18.27 8.08
CA PHE A 121 11.71 19.42 7.32
C PHE A 121 12.85 20.23 6.70
N PHE A 122 13.87 20.59 7.49
CA PHE A 122 14.96 21.44 7.01
C PHE A 122 16.03 20.69 6.23
N PHE A 123 16.25 19.41 6.54
CA PHE A 123 17.37 18.62 6.00
C PHE A 123 16.96 17.21 5.53
N PRO A 124 15.89 17.06 4.72
CA PRO A 124 15.38 15.75 4.33
C PRO A 124 16.42 14.90 3.59
N ASP A 125 17.08 15.49 2.58
CA ASP A 125 18.06 14.79 1.76
C ASP A 125 19.31 14.41 2.57
N MET A 126 19.79 15.31 3.42
CA MET A 126 20.96 15.04 4.28
C MET A 126 20.71 13.87 5.24
N ILE A 127 19.50 13.78 5.81
CA ILE A 127 19.12 12.64 6.67
C ILE A 127 19.13 11.36 5.85
N TYR A 128 18.45 11.37 4.70
CA TYR A 128 18.38 10.21 3.82
C TYR A 128 19.78 9.73 3.41
N GLU A 129 20.58 10.62 2.84
CA GLU A 129 21.93 10.32 2.34
C GLU A 129 22.84 9.81 3.45
N ARG A 130 22.90 10.48 4.61
CA ARG A 130 23.79 10.05 5.70
C ARG A 130 23.38 8.70 6.27
N VAL A 131 22.08 8.46 6.48
CA VAL A 131 21.61 7.19 7.03
C VAL A 131 21.84 6.08 6.02
N MET A 132 21.44 6.25 4.76
CA MET A 132 21.63 5.24 3.73
C MET A 132 23.10 4.93 3.50
N ALA A 133 23.98 5.94 3.44
CA ALA A 133 25.42 5.73 3.31
C ALA A 133 25.98 4.87 4.46
N ARG A 134 25.58 5.15 5.71
CA ARG A 134 26.02 4.39 6.88
C ARG A 134 25.48 2.97 6.91
N LEU A 135 24.23 2.77 6.50
CA LEU A 135 23.63 1.43 6.42
C LEU A 135 24.30 0.60 5.33
N THR A 136 24.50 1.17 4.14
CA THR A 136 25.21 0.50 3.04
C THR A 136 26.63 0.12 3.44
N GLU A 137 27.37 1.03 4.09
CA GLU A 137 28.74 0.79 4.59
C GLU A 137 28.78 -0.35 5.62
N ARG A 138 27.88 -0.35 6.60
CA ARG A 138 27.99 -1.26 7.75
C ARG A 138 27.29 -2.60 7.57
N ILE A 139 26.14 -2.59 6.91
CA ILE A 139 25.25 -3.75 6.84
C ILE A 139 24.74 -4.04 5.42
N GLY A 140 25.11 -3.25 4.41
CA GLY A 140 24.61 -3.44 3.04
C GLY A 140 24.79 -4.86 2.52
N THR A 141 26.00 -5.40 2.63
CA THR A 141 26.31 -6.79 2.21
C THR A 141 25.66 -7.86 3.09
N LYS A 142 25.20 -7.50 4.30
CA LYS A 142 24.55 -8.41 5.25
C LYS A 142 23.03 -8.34 5.19
N TRP A 143 22.47 -7.33 4.52
CA TRP A 143 21.02 -7.14 4.41
C TRP A 143 20.37 -8.24 3.55
N GLY A 144 20.99 -8.56 2.42
CA GLY A 144 20.55 -9.58 1.48
C GLY A 144 19.28 -9.21 0.69
N ASN A 145 18.64 -10.21 0.07
CA ASN A 145 17.42 -10.07 -0.71
C ASN A 145 17.54 -9.25 -2.00
N ASP A 146 18.77 -8.97 -2.44
CA ASP A 146 19.05 -8.28 -3.70
C ASP A 146 18.71 -9.15 -4.93
N ASP A 147 18.55 -10.45 -4.73
CA ASP A 147 18.11 -11.44 -5.72
C ASP A 147 16.59 -11.54 -5.85
N LEU A 148 15.84 -10.98 -4.90
CA LEU A 148 14.39 -10.96 -4.95
C LEU A 148 13.88 -9.82 -5.85
N PRO A 149 12.70 -9.97 -6.48
CA PRO A 149 12.12 -8.90 -7.29
C PRO A 149 11.97 -7.60 -6.50
N LEU A 150 12.06 -6.44 -7.16
CA LEU A 150 11.86 -5.16 -6.48
C LEU A 150 10.40 -5.00 -6.03
N VAL A 151 10.15 -4.23 -4.97
CA VAL A 151 8.79 -3.98 -4.44
C VAL A 151 7.84 -3.47 -5.51
N GLU A 152 8.30 -2.59 -6.41
CA GLU A 152 7.46 -2.08 -7.51
C GLU A 152 7.10 -3.16 -8.53
N GLU A 153 8.01 -4.09 -8.81
CA GLU A 153 7.73 -5.23 -9.69
C GLU A 153 6.73 -6.19 -9.03
N ARG A 154 6.91 -6.47 -7.73
CA ARG A 154 5.97 -7.28 -6.94
C ARG A 154 4.58 -6.64 -6.93
N ARG A 155 4.47 -5.31 -6.81
CA ARG A 155 3.18 -4.60 -6.86
C ARG A 155 2.49 -4.81 -8.21
N LYS A 156 3.21 -4.69 -9.32
CA LYS A 156 2.67 -4.96 -10.66
C LYS A 156 2.17 -6.39 -10.80
N LEU A 157 2.97 -7.37 -10.37
CA LEU A 157 2.58 -8.79 -10.39
C LEU A 157 1.35 -9.05 -9.52
N VAL A 158 1.26 -8.46 -8.33
CA VAL A 158 0.09 -8.60 -7.46
C VAL A 158 -1.17 -8.02 -8.11
N VAL A 159 -1.07 -6.87 -8.80
CA VAL A 159 -2.21 -6.28 -9.51
C VAL A 159 -2.69 -7.20 -10.64
N GLU A 160 -1.77 -7.73 -11.45
CA GLU A 160 -2.10 -8.68 -12.53
C GLU A 160 -2.75 -9.95 -11.97
N MET A 161 -2.16 -10.54 -10.92
CA MET A 161 -2.72 -11.71 -10.26
C MET A 161 -4.08 -11.44 -9.60
N GLN A 162 -4.30 -10.23 -9.08
CA GLN A 162 -5.60 -9.85 -8.51
C GLN A 162 -6.68 -9.79 -9.60
N GLN A 163 -6.37 -9.26 -10.78
CA GLN A 163 -7.30 -9.26 -11.92
C GLN A 163 -7.65 -10.69 -12.35
N GLN A 164 -6.68 -11.59 -12.41
CA GLN A 164 -6.92 -13.01 -12.69
C GLN A 164 -7.79 -13.67 -11.61
N LEU A 165 -7.54 -13.35 -10.35
CA LEU A 165 -8.31 -13.86 -9.21
C LEU A 165 -9.78 -13.40 -9.26
N ASP A 166 -10.03 -12.14 -9.62
CA ASP A 166 -11.37 -11.58 -9.71
C ASP A 166 -12.16 -12.27 -10.85
N ALA A 167 -11.54 -12.46 -12.02
CA ALA A 167 -12.15 -13.20 -13.13
C ALA A 167 -12.47 -14.66 -12.77
N LEU A 168 -11.58 -15.34 -12.03
CA LEU A 168 -11.83 -16.70 -11.56
C LEU A 168 -12.95 -16.78 -10.51
N LYS A 169 -13.10 -15.75 -9.67
CA LYS A 169 -14.19 -15.66 -8.71
C LYS A 169 -15.54 -15.45 -9.39
N GLU A 170 -15.58 -14.65 -10.45
CA GLU A 170 -16.77 -14.51 -11.30
C GLU A 170 -17.13 -15.85 -11.97
N LYS A 171 -16.17 -16.51 -12.61
CA LYS A 171 -16.36 -17.83 -13.22
C LYS A 171 -16.87 -18.86 -12.19
N ARG A 172 -16.29 -18.86 -10.98
CA ARG A 172 -16.73 -19.73 -9.89
C ARG A 172 -18.19 -19.49 -9.53
N ALA A 173 -18.60 -18.23 -9.39
CA ALA A 173 -19.99 -17.88 -9.05
C ALA A 173 -20.96 -18.31 -10.15
N GLU A 174 -20.57 -18.17 -11.42
CA GLU A 174 -21.36 -18.66 -12.56
C GLU A 174 -21.53 -20.19 -12.55
N LEU A 175 -20.45 -20.93 -12.32
CA LEU A 175 -20.50 -22.39 -12.21
C LEU A 175 -21.36 -22.85 -11.02
N GLU A 176 -21.25 -22.20 -9.87
CA GLU A 176 -22.09 -22.46 -8.69
C GLU A 176 -23.57 -22.23 -9.01
N ALA A 177 -23.91 -21.15 -9.73
CA ALA A 177 -25.28 -20.89 -10.18
C ALA A 177 -25.80 -21.97 -11.14
N GLN A 178 -25.04 -22.32 -12.18
CA GLN A 178 -25.41 -23.36 -13.15
C GLN A 178 -25.62 -24.74 -12.48
N ILE A 179 -24.74 -25.10 -11.54
CA ILE A 179 -24.86 -26.35 -10.78
C ILE A 179 -26.13 -26.35 -9.92
N ASN A 180 -26.45 -25.23 -9.26
CA ASN A 180 -27.64 -25.10 -8.43
C ASN A 180 -28.92 -25.19 -9.28
N ASP A 181 -28.96 -24.55 -10.44
CA ASP A 181 -30.11 -24.58 -11.35
C ASP A 181 -30.38 -26.01 -11.86
N ILE A 182 -29.34 -26.71 -12.33
CA ILE A 182 -29.47 -28.09 -12.81
C ILE A 182 -29.84 -29.04 -11.66
N SER A 183 -29.22 -28.89 -10.49
CA SER A 183 -29.50 -29.74 -9.34
C SER A 183 -30.92 -29.52 -8.81
N GLY A 184 -31.39 -28.27 -8.79
CA GLY A 184 -32.77 -27.91 -8.42
C GLY A 184 -33.79 -28.51 -9.39
N ALA A 185 -33.54 -28.39 -10.69
CA ALA A 185 -34.40 -28.95 -11.74
C ALA A 185 -34.47 -30.49 -11.70
N LEU A 186 -33.40 -31.19 -11.29
CA LEU A 186 -33.39 -32.65 -11.11
C LEU A 186 -34.11 -33.12 -9.84
N SER A 187 -34.22 -32.26 -8.82
CA SER A 187 -34.87 -32.55 -7.55
C SER A 187 -36.38 -32.22 -7.51
N SER A 188 -36.87 -31.52 -8.54
CA SER A 188 -38.26 -31.10 -8.73
C SER A 188 -39.05 -32.14 -9.51
#